data_AF-F8C4G2-F1
#
_entry.id   AF-F8C4G2-F1
#
_cell.length_a   1.000
_cell.length_b   1.000
_cell.length_c   1.000
_cell.angle_alpha   90.00
_cell.angle_beta   90.00
_cell.angle_gamma   90.00
#
_symmetry.space_group_name_H-M   'P 1'
#
loop_
_entity.id
_entity.type
_entity.pdbx_description
1 polymer ?
#
loop_
_entity_poly.entity_id
_entity_poly.type
_entity_poly.pdbx_seq_one_letter_code
_entity_poly.pdbx_strand_id
1 'polypeptide(L)'
;MSKEEKIKIKVFSSVESLGEFESFPKKEEMQKEKIATPIATPYKAIPHKEISKENKIFEEKILKERLASIKGRISKRNSESDYNLSEKEIKELEEKMIAFQKRGTFQNTPPGTSSVGTPSGSKTLGLEYLLLVKRKLQNNFEVPIYLRGQRDLSAIVEMEISSEGKILHYQFIKKSENPDFNKAIERCLKISSPLPVNENVKIIVEFKGEGIGKIKK
;
A
#
# COMPACT_ATOMS: atom_id res chain seq x y z
N MET A 1 -5.70 -42.28 -43.90
CA MET A 1 -6.87 -42.76 -43.14
C MET A 1 -7.08 -41.82 -41.96
N SER A 2 -7.99 -40.86 -42.13
CA SER A 2 -8.30 -39.81 -41.15
C SER A 2 -9.38 -40.32 -40.19
N LYS A 3 -9.20 -40.08 -38.88
CA LYS A 3 -10.23 -40.33 -37.87
C LYS A 3 -10.77 -38.97 -37.41
N GLU A 4 -11.97 -38.64 -37.85
CA GLU A 4 -12.74 -37.49 -37.38
C GLU A 4 -13.47 -37.88 -36.10
N GLU A 5 -13.19 -37.19 -35.00
CA GLU A 5 -13.87 -37.38 -33.72
C GLU A 5 -14.95 -36.29 -33.56
N LYS A 6 -16.21 -36.70 -33.55
CA LYS A 6 -17.39 -35.81 -33.47
C LYS A 6 -17.63 -35.37 -32.03
N ILE A 7 -17.42 -34.08 -31.75
CA ILE A 7 -17.77 -33.44 -30.47
C ILE A 7 -19.28 -33.16 -30.46
N LYS A 8 -20.03 -33.77 -29.53
CA LYS A 8 -21.44 -33.45 -29.25
C LYS A 8 -21.51 -32.29 -28.26
N ILE A 9 -21.88 -31.10 -28.74
CA ILE A 9 -22.16 -29.93 -27.90
C ILE A 9 -23.64 -30.00 -27.50
N LYS A 10 -23.93 -30.12 -26.20
CA LYS A 10 -25.29 -30.03 -25.66
C LYS A 10 -25.52 -28.60 -25.16
N VAL A 11 -26.16 -27.79 -25.98
CA VAL A 11 -26.59 -26.42 -25.67
C VAL A 11 -27.79 -26.53 -24.73
N PHE A 12 -27.68 -26.02 -23.51
CA PHE A 12 -28.82 -25.73 -22.65
C PHE A 12 -29.06 -24.23 -22.66
N SER A 13 -30.04 -23.81 -23.48
CA SER A 13 -30.68 -22.51 -23.39
C SER A 13 -32.04 -22.72 -22.71
N SER A 14 -32.26 -22.10 -21.56
CA SER A 14 -33.61 -21.83 -21.08
C SER A 14 -33.62 -20.46 -20.43
N VAL A 15 -34.41 -19.57 -21.02
CA VAL A 15 -34.67 -18.19 -20.61
C VAL A 15 -36.15 -18.15 -20.25
N GLU A 16 -36.46 -17.98 -18.96
CA GLU A 16 -37.79 -17.68 -18.44
C GLU A 16 -37.53 -16.71 -17.25
N SER A 17 -37.72 -15.39 -17.37
CA SER A 17 -38.95 -14.59 -17.52
C SER A 17 -39.90 -14.64 -16.31
N LEU A 18 -39.77 -13.60 -15.48
CA LEU A 18 -40.81 -12.88 -14.72
C LEU A 18 -41.58 -13.60 -13.59
N GLY A 19 -41.36 -13.07 -12.39
CA GLY A 19 -42.45 -12.43 -11.63
C GLY A 19 -42.87 -13.13 -10.34
N GLU A 20 -42.44 -12.60 -9.19
CA GLU A 20 -43.25 -12.56 -7.98
C GLU A 20 -42.62 -11.55 -7.00
N PHE A 21 -43.20 -10.34 -7.00
CA PHE A 21 -42.91 -9.27 -6.06
C PHE A 21 -43.89 -9.45 -4.90
N GLU A 22 -43.36 -9.70 -3.70
CA GLU A 22 -44.20 -9.89 -2.52
C GLU A 22 -45.04 -8.64 -2.20
N SER A 23 -46.30 -8.94 -1.89
CA SER A 23 -47.41 -8.04 -1.68
C SER A 23 -47.31 -7.25 -0.37
N PHE A 24 -47.38 -5.93 -0.47
CA PHE A 24 -47.64 -5.01 0.63
C PHE A 24 -49.14 -4.98 1.01
N PRO A 25 -49.51 -4.96 2.30
CA PRO A 25 -50.89 -4.73 2.71
C PRO A 25 -51.28 -3.24 2.64
N LYS A 26 -52.27 -3.03 1.77
CA LYS A 26 -53.40 -2.06 1.73
C LYS A 26 -53.46 -0.92 2.77
N LYS A 27 -53.67 0.29 2.24
CA LYS A 27 -54.10 1.53 2.92
C LYS A 27 -55.55 1.44 3.42
N GLU A 28 -55.79 1.95 4.62
CA GLU A 28 -57.08 2.50 5.07
C GLU A 28 -56.94 4.00 5.34
N GLU A 29 -57.97 4.76 4.94
CA GLU A 29 -58.05 6.21 4.98
C GLU A 29 -58.50 6.77 6.34
N MET A 30 -57.77 7.81 6.76
CA MET A 30 -58.26 9.13 7.21
C MET A 30 -59.26 9.22 8.38
N GLN A 31 -58.77 9.71 9.53
CA GLN A 31 -59.49 10.70 10.34
C GLN A 31 -58.53 11.82 10.78
N LYS A 32 -58.98 13.06 10.56
CA LYS A 32 -58.33 14.32 10.95
C LYS A 32 -58.76 14.67 12.37
N GLU A 33 -57.80 14.96 13.25
CA GLU A 33 -58.04 15.93 14.32
C GLU A 33 -56.73 16.64 14.70
N LYS A 34 -56.76 17.96 14.62
CA LYS A 34 -55.72 18.89 15.10
C LYS A 34 -55.89 19.03 16.61
N ILE A 35 -54.81 19.28 17.38
CA ILE A 35 -54.69 20.30 18.45
C ILE A 35 -53.29 20.22 19.13
N ALA A 36 -52.64 21.38 19.22
CA ALA A 36 -51.64 21.89 20.19
C ALA A 36 -50.24 21.25 20.42
N THR A 37 -49.22 22.09 20.14
CA THR A 37 -47.86 22.17 20.71
C THR A 37 -47.85 22.46 22.24
N PRO A 38 -46.68 22.68 22.91
CA PRO A 38 -45.47 21.87 23.11
C PRO A 38 -45.19 21.67 24.63
N ILE A 39 -44.50 20.59 25.06
CA ILE A 39 -44.03 20.47 26.46
C ILE A 39 -42.50 20.41 26.50
N ALA A 40 -41.93 21.53 26.91
CA ALA A 40 -40.59 21.63 27.48
C ALA A 40 -40.62 21.25 28.97
N THR A 41 -39.48 20.77 29.51
CA THR A 41 -38.91 20.95 30.88
C THR A 41 -37.89 19.80 31.17
N PRO A 42 -37.02 19.86 32.22
CA PRO A 42 -35.72 20.52 32.16
C PRO A 42 -34.55 19.67 32.75
N TYR A 43 -33.32 20.18 32.55
CA TYR A 43 -32.01 19.83 33.15
C TYR A 43 -31.94 18.91 34.38
N LYS A 44 -30.96 17.99 34.37
CA LYS A 44 -30.07 17.74 35.53
C LYS A 44 -28.65 17.40 35.07
N ALA A 45 -27.75 18.36 35.28
CA ALA A 45 -26.30 18.20 35.23
C ALA A 45 -25.84 17.32 36.41
N ILE A 46 -24.90 16.41 36.15
CA ILE A 46 -24.23 15.59 37.17
C ILE A 46 -22.90 16.29 37.53
N PRO A 47 -22.61 16.50 38.83
CA PRO A 47 -21.50 17.32 39.30
C PRO A 47 -20.13 16.63 39.12
N HIS A 48 -19.15 17.42 38.68
CA HIS A 48 -17.72 17.09 38.73
C HIS A 48 -17.29 16.85 40.18
N LYS A 49 -16.93 15.61 40.51
CA LYS A 49 -16.28 15.27 41.77
C LYS A 49 -14.77 15.18 41.56
N GLU A 50 -14.05 15.97 42.34
CA GLU A 50 -12.60 16.08 42.39
C GLU A 50 -11.90 14.71 42.45
N ILE A 51 -11.15 14.38 41.39
CA ILE A 51 -10.22 13.26 41.40
C ILE A 51 -8.92 13.78 42.03
N SER A 52 -8.80 13.42 43.30
CA SER A 52 -7.78 13.80 44.26
C SER A 52 -6.36 13.42 43.82
N LYS A 53 -5.40 14.13 44.41
CA LYS A 53 -3.95 14.22 44.15
C LYS A 53 -3.18 12.89 44.09
N GLU A 54 -3.82 11.76 44.35
CA GLU A 54 -3.23 10.42 44.42
C GLU A 54 -2.92 9.84 43.02
N ASN A 55 -3.76 10.12 42.03
CA ASN A 55 -3.53 9.71 40.64
C ASN A 55 -2.31 10.42 40.02
N LYS A 56 -2.04 11.67 40.41
CA LYS A 56 -0.85 12.40 39.95
C LYS A 56 0.45 11.77 40.45
N ILE A 57 0.46 11.25 41.67
CA ILE A 57 1.64 10.62 42.28
C ILE A 57 1.91 9.26 41.64
N PHE A 58 0.86 8.51 41.30
CA PHE A 58 0.97 7.24 40.59
C PHE A 58 1.46 7.44 39.14
N GLU A 59 0.91 8.43 38.43
CA GLU A 59 1.39 8.81 37.10
C GLU A 59 2.84 9.28 37.09
N GLU A 60 3.27 10.10 38.07
CA GLU A 60 4.64 10.56 38.17
C GLU A 60 5.63 9.41 38.40
N LYS A 61 5.27 8.41 39.20
CA LYS A 61 6.08 7.20 39.39
C LYS A 61 6.20 6.38 38.11
N ILE A 62 5.09 6.18 37.39
CA ILE A 62 5.09 5.46 36.10
C ILE A 62 5.91 6.21 35.05
N LEU A 63 5.81 7.54 35.00
CA LEU A 63 6.58 8.38 34.08
C LEU A 63 8.08 8.30 34.39
N LYS A 64 8.48 8.36 35.66
CA LYS A 64 9.89 8.20 36.07
C LYS A 64 10.44 6.82 35.71
N GLU A 65 9.66 5.76 35.92
CA GLU A 65 10.04 4.38 35.55
C GLU A 65 10.20 4.21 34.04
N ARG A 66 9.28 4.78 33.24
CA ARG A 66 9.38 4.78 31.78
C ARG A 66 10.58 5.58 31.27
N LEU A 67 10.86 6.74 31.86
CA LEU A 67 12.03 7.55 31.51
C LEU A 67 13.34 6.83 31.84
N ALA A 68 13.43 6.16 32.98
CA ALA A 68 14.60 5.35 33.34
C ALA A 68 14.79 4.18 32.36
N SER A 69 13.70 3.51 31.98
CA SER A 69 13.72 2.41 31.00
C SER A 69 14.13 2.86 29.61
N ILE A 70 13.67 4.04 29.17
CA ILE A 70 14.07 4.65 27.90
C ILE A 70 15.54 5.05 27.92
N LYS A 71 16.02 5.68 29.00
CA LYS A 71 17.43 6.07 29.16
C LYS A 71 18.37 4.85 29.15
N GLY A 72 17.97 3.77 29.82
CA GLY A 72 18.71 2.50 29.78
C GLY A 72 18.77 1.88 28.38
N ARG A 73 17.66 1.92 27.62
CA ARG A 73 17.63 1.44 26.23
C ARG A 73 18.43 2.31 25.26
N ILE A 74 18.43 3.63 25.45
CA ILE A 74 19.24 4.56 24.63
C ILE A 74 20.72 4.33 24.89
N SER A 75 21.14 4.19 26.15
CA SER A 75 22.55 3.94 26.48
C SER A 75 23.03 2.58 25.96
N LYS A 76 22.16 1.55 25.96
CA LYS A 76 22.48 0.22 25.44
C LYS A 76 22.46 0.16 23.89
N ARG A 77 21.67 1.01 23.24
CA ARG A 77 21.60 1.10 21.78
C ARG A 77 22.75 1.95 21.21
N ASN A 78 23.26 2.94 21.94
CA ASN A 78 24.46 3.70 21.55
C ASN A 78 25.76 2.89 21.70
N SER A 79 25.81 1.86 22.55
CA SER A 79 26.98 0.97 22.66
C SER A 79 27.03 -0.12 21.58
N GLU A 80 25.99 -0.27 20.75
CA GLU A 80 25.90 -1.31 19.71
C GLU A 80 25.91 -0.74 18.28
N SER A 81 25.98 0.59 18.11
CA SER A 81 26.05 1.25 16.81
C SER A 81 27.33 2.06 16.66
N ASP A 82 28.48 1.40 16.72
CA ASP A 82 29.76 1.96 16.27
C ASP A 82 29.82 1.96 14.74
N TYR A 83 29.15 2.91 14.10
CA TYR A 83 29.53 3.36 12.76
C TYR A 83 30.47 4.57 12.91
N ASN A 84 31.66 4.32 13.45
CA ASN A 84 32.77 5.27 13.31
C ASN A 84 33.34 5.10 11.91
N LEU A 85 32.78 5.82 10.94
CA LEU A 85 33.37 5.93 9.59
C LEU A 85 34.80 6.45 9.74
N SER A 86 35.75 5.77 9.10
CA SER A 86 37.14 6.20 9.11
C SER A 86 37.25 7.56 8.41
N GLU A 87 38.20 8.42 8.83
CA GLU A 87 38.50 9.69 8.14
C GLU A 87 38.73 9.50 6.63
N LYS A 88 39.22 8.32 6.22
CA LYS A 88 39.40 7.95 4.81
C LYS A 88 38.08 7.82 4.05
N GLU A 89 37.06 7.25 4.67
CA GLU A 89 35.73 7.08 4.07
C GLU A 89 35.02 8.43 3.95
N ILE A 90 35.15 9.29 4.97
CA ILE A 90 34.62 10.66 4.94
C ILE A 90 35.26 11.44 3.79
N LYS A 91 36.58 11.35 3.64
CA LYS A 91 37.31 12.02 2.55
C LYS A 91 36.91 11.50 1.17
N GLU A 92 36.68 10.19 1.02
CA GLU A 92 36.21 9.61 -0.23
C GLU A 92 34.80 10.10 -0.60
N LEU A 93 33.90 10.29 0.38
CA LEU A 93 32.59 10.88 0.14
C LEU A 93 32.68 12.36 -0.27
N GLU A 94 33.56 13.14 0.36
CA GLU A 94 33.78 14.55 0.00
C GLU A 94 34.29 14.70 -1.43
N GLU A 95 35.27 13.88 -1.83
CA GLU A 95 35.79 13.88 -3.20
C GLU A 95 34.71 13.53 -4.24
N LYS A 96 33.84 12.55 -3.93
CA LYS A 96 32.70 12.19 -4.79
C LYS A 96 31.68 13.31 -4.90
N MET A 97 31.39 14.02 -3.81
CA MET A 97 30.49 15.18 -3.83
C MET A 97 31.02 16.31 -4.71
N ILE A 98 32.31 16.63 -4.61
CA ILE A 98 32.96 17.67 -5.41
C ILE A 98 32.97 17.29 -6.89
N ALA A 99 33.27 16.02 -7.21
CA ALA A 99 33.24 15.53 -8.59
C ALA A 99 31.84 15.61 -9.21
N PHE A 100 30.79 15.36 -8.43
CA PHE A 100 29.40 15.45 -8.90
C PHE A 100 28.99 16.91 -9.15
N GLN A 101 29.38 17.82 -8.25
CA GLN A 101 29.07 19.24 -8.39
C GLN A 101 29.80 19.89 -9.59
N LYS A 102 31.05 19.50 -9.85
CA LYS A 102 31.80 19.95 -11.03
C LYS A 102 31.22 19.44 -12.36
N ARG A 103 30.49 18.33 -12.34
CA ARG A 103 29.84 17.76 -13.54
C ARG A 103 28.48 18.41 -13.83
N GLY A 104 27.95 19.22 -12.91
CA GLY A 104 26.64 19.86 -13.01
C GLY A 104 26.62 21.30 -13.55
N THR A 105 27.77 21.88 -13.90
CA THR A 105 27.86 23.32 -14.23
C THR A 105 28.47 23.63 -15.60
N PHE A 106 28.23 22.82 -16.64
CA PHE A 106 28.44 23.27 -18.03
C PHE A 106 27.59 22.48 -19.01
N GLN A 107 26.47 23.04 -19.50
CA GLN A 107 25.93 22.69 -20.82
C GLN A 107 25.29 23.91 -21.47
N ASN A 108 26.14 24.67 -22.16
CA ASN A 108 25.78 25.38 -23.40
C ASN A 108 26.55 24.70 -24.55
N THR A 109 25.91 24.61 -25.72
CA THR A 109 26.41 24.22 -27.07
C THR A 109 26.31 22.71 -27.48
N PRO A 110 26.37 22.36 -28.80
CA PRO A 110 25.30 22.40 -29.81
C PRO A 110 25.12 21.03 -30.55
N PRO A 111 24.27 20.87 -31.59
CA PRO A 111 23.88 19.56 -32.12
C PRO A 111 24.80 19.08 -33.26
N GLY A 112 25.17 17.80 -33.26
CA GLY A 112 25.90 17.20 -34.38
C GLY A 112 26.39 15.77 -34.18
N THR A 113 25.70 14.84 -34.86
CA THR A 113 26.29 13.73 -35.63
C THR A 113 26.55 12.36 -34.95
N SER A 114 25.92 11.37 -35.58
CA SER A 114 26.27 9.94 -35.73
C SER A 114 26.02 8.96 -34.57
N SER A 115 24.83 8.36 -34.63
CA SER A 115 24.62 6.91 -34.80
C SER A 115 25.86 6.03 -34.61
N VAL A 116 25.97 5.42 -33.43
CA VAL A 116 26.57 4.10 -33.23
C VAL A 116 25.53 3.25 -32.54
N GLY A 117 25.07 2.22 -33.23
CA GLY A 117 24.11 1.24 -32.74
C GLY A 117 24.62 0.61 -31.44
N THR A 118 23.98 0.97 -30.34
CA THR A 118 24.05 0.21 -29.10
C THR A 118 23.04 -0.92 -29.25
N PRO A 119 23.39 -2.18 -28.92
CA PRO A 119 22.38 -3.23 -28.83
C PRO A 119 21.29 -2.72 -27.88
N SER A 120 20.03 -2.99 -28.23
CA SER A 120 18.86 -2.76 -27.39
C SER A 120 18.99 -3.58 -26.10
N GLY A 121 19.92 -3.18 -25.23
CA GLY A 121 20.03 -3.63 -23.87
C GLY A 121 18.81 -3.07 -23.19
N SER A 122 17.91 -3.96 -22.79
CA SER A 122 16.82 -3.68 -21.87
C SER A 122 17.32 -2.67 -20.84
N LYS A 123 16.86 -1.42 -20.93
CA LYS A 123 17.22 -0.40 -19.95
C LYS A 123 16.66 -0.89 -18.65
N THR A 124 17.54 -1.42 -17.83
CA THR A 124 17.11 -2.10 -16.63
C THR A 124 16.85 -1.05 -15.57
N LEU A 125 15.65 -1.06 -14.99
CA LEU A 125 15.30 -0.16 -13.91
C LEU A 125 16.39 -0.21 -12.82
N GLY A 126 16.87 0.98 -12.43
CA GLY A 126 17.87 1.13 -11.38
C GLY A 126 17.34 0.64 -10.02
N LEU A 127 18.24 0.22 -9.13
CA LEU A 127 17.88 -0.23 -7.78
C LEU A 127 17.13 0.85 -6.99
N GLU A 128 17.51 2.12 -7.18
CA GLU A 128 16.84 3.27 -6.57
C GLU A 128 15.34 3.32 -6.90
N TYR A 129 14.98 3.11 -8.17
CA TYR A 129 13.59 3.11 -8.59
C TYR A 129 12.83 1.90 -8.06
N LEU A 130 13.45 0.71 -8.02
CA LEU A 130 12.83 -0.46 -7.39
C LEU A 130 12.52 -0.23 -5.91
N LEU A 131 13.40 0.48 -5.20
CA LEU A 131 13.20 0.85 -3.80
C LEU A 131 12.03 1.84 -3.64
N LEU A 132 11.94 2.84 -4.52
CA LEU A 132 10.83 3.79 -4.52
C LEU A 132 9.49 3.12 -4.85
N VAL A 133 9.47 2.22 -5.84
CA VAL A 133 8.30 1.41 -6.19
C VAL A 133 7.90 0.55 -4.99
N LYS A 134 8.85 -0.14 -4.36
CA LYS A 134 8.60 -0.93 -3.15
C LYS A 134 7.98 -0.10 -2.05
N ARG A 135 8.56 1.08 -1.76
CA ARG A 135 8.05 2.00 -0.75
C ARG A 135 6.63 2.46 -1.06
N LYS A 136 6.35 2.82 -2.31
CA LYS A 136 5.01 3.26 -2.71
C LYS A 136 3.97 2.14 -2.57
N LEU A 137 4.29 0.94 -3.04
CA LEU A 137 3.43 -0.22 -2.88
C LEU A 137 3.21 -0.55 -1.40
N GLN A 138 4.27 -0.53 -0.57
CA GLN A 138 4.16 -0.78 0.87
C GLN A 138 3.22 0.19 1.56
N ASN A 139 3.31 1.48 1.23
CA ASN A 139 2.46 2.52 1.84
C ASN A 139 0.97 2.34 1.50
N ASN A 140 0.68 1.81 0.32
CA ASN A 140 -0.70 1.64 -0.17
C ASN A 140 -1.23 0.22 0.04
N PHE A 141 -0.39 -0.71 0.51
CA PHE A 141 -0.77 -2.09 0.69
C PHE A 141 -1.30 -2.31 2.09
N GLU A 142 -2.62 -2.47 2.18
CA GLU A 142 -3.30 -2.74 3.44
C GLU A 142 -3.91 -4.15 3.44
N VAL A 143 -3.41 -4.98 4.35
CA VAL A 143 -3.95 -6.32 4.59
C VAL A 143 -5.17 -6.22 5.52
N PRO A 144 -6.32 -6.82 5.14
CA PRO A 144 -7.51 -6.87 6.00
C PRO A 144 -7.20 -7.36 7.42
N ILE A 145 -7.82 -6.75 8.42
CA ILE A 145 -7.48 -6.96 9.85
C ILE A 145 -7.59 -8.43 10.25
N TYR A 146 -8.60 -9.15 9.76
CA TYR A 146 -8.79 -10.58 10.06
C TYR A 146 -7.76 -11.51 9.37
N LEU A 147 -7.02 -10.99 8.38
CA LEU A 147 -5.89 -11.68 7.75
C LEU A 147 -4.55 -11.33 8.40
N ARG A 148 -4.53 -10.29 9.26
CA ARG A 148 -3.34 -9.83 9.95
C ARG A 148 -2.96 -10.86 11.01
N GLY A 149 -1.93 -11.65 10.72
CA GLY A 149 -1.45 -12.74 11.60
C GLY A 149 -1.68 -14.14 11.03
N GLN A 150 -2.40 -14.29 9.91
CA GLN A 150 -2.35 -15.53 9.15
C GLN A 150 -0.95 -15.68 8.56
N ARG A 151 -0.35 -16.84 8.81
CA ARG A 151 0.91 -17.22 8.18
C ARG A 151 0.61 -17.62 6.73
N ASP A 152 1.64 -17.58 5.89
CA ASP A 152 1.60 -18.10 4.51
C ASP A 152 0.74 -17.33 3.50
N LEU A 153 0.27 -16.13 3.83
CA LEU A 153 -0.29 -15.21 2.85
C LEU A 153 0.82 -14.73 1.91
N SER A 154 0.82 -15.24 0.69
CA SER A 154 1.74 -14.81 -0.37
C SER A 154 1.08 -14.88 -1.74
N ALA A 155 1.40 -13.89 -2.57
CA ALA A 155 1.06 -13.86 -3.99
C ALA A 155 2.20 -13.21 -4.78
N ILE A 156 2.32 -13.57 -6.05
CA ILE A 156 3.33 -13.02 -6.97
C ILE A 156 2.59 -12.42 -8.15
N VAL A 157 2.89 -11.16 -8.44
CA VAL A 157 2.25 -10.39 -9.50
C VAL A 157 3.31 -9.87 -10.46
N GLU A 158 3.09 -10.09 -11.75
CA GLU A 158 3.79 -9.40 -12.82
C GLU A 158 3.02 -8.14 -13.20
N MET A 159 3.73 -7.04 -13.42
CA MET A 159 3.15 -5.75 -13.76
C MET A 159 3.90 -5.13 -14.94
N GLU A 160 3.16 -4.57 -15.88
CA GLU A 160 3.67 -3.75 -16.96
C GLU A 160 3.37 -2.28 -16.65
N ILE A 161 4.43 -1.47 -16.59
CA ILE A 161 4.38 -0.08 -16.17
C ILE A 161 4.89 0.79 -17.32
N SER A 162 4.16 1.86 -17.62
CA SER A 162 4.58 2.86 -18.61
C SER A 162 5.68 3.78 -18.08
N SER A 163 6.34 4.51 -18.98
CA SER A 163 7.32 5.55 -18.63
C SER A 163 6.75 6.71 -17.79
N GLU A 164 5.42 6.87 -17.76
CA GLU A 164 4.72 7.82 -16.87
C GLU A 164 4.41 7.22 -15.49
N GLY A 165 4.79 5.97 -15.25
CA GLY A 165 4.47 5.24 -14.02
C GLY A 165 3.09 4.60 -13.98
N LYS A 166 2.24 4.81 -14.98
CA LYS A 166 0.92 4.17 -15.01
C LYS A 166 1.07 2.66 -15.17
N ILE A 167 0.32 1.89 -14.37
CA ILE A 167 0.28 0.43 -14.48
C ILE A 167 -0.69 0.12 -15.63
N LEU A 168 -0.15 -0.39 -16.73
CA LEU A 168 -0.91 -0.68 -17.94
C LEU A 168 -1.63 -2.03 -17.80
N HIS A 169 -0.91 -3.04 -17.34
CA HIS A 169 -1.42 -4.38 -17.16
C HIS A 169 -0.79 -5.03 -15.93
N TYR A 170 -1.50 -5.98 -15.31
CA TYR A 170 -0.94 -6.83 -14.28
C TYR A 170 -1.54 -8.23 -14.37
N GLN A 171 -0.74 -9.23 -14.00
CA GLN A 171 -1.13 -10.63 -14.01
C GLN A 171 -0.62 -11.31 -12.74
N PHE A 172 -1.47 -12.10 -12.09
CA PHE A 172 -1.03 -12.96 -11.00
C PHE A 172 -0.27 -14.15 -11.58
N ILE A 173 1.03 -14.22 -11.33
CA ILE A 173 1.85 -15.42 -11.58
C ILE A 173 1.47 -16.50 -10.57
N LYS A 174 1.30 -16.10 -9.30
CA LYS A 174 0.83 -16.97 -8.23
C LYS A 174 -0.20 -16.22 -7.39
N LYS A 175 -1.42 -16.74 -7.30
CA LYS A 175 -2.44 -16.21 -6.40
C LYS A 175 -2.24 -16.77 -4.99
N SER A 176 -2.66 -16.01 -3.99
CA SER A 176 -2.86 -16.56 -2.66
C SER A 176 -4.11 -17.45 -2.66
N GLU A 177 -4.12 -18.45 -1.79
CA GLU A 177 -5.30 -19.27 -1.51
C GLU A 177 -6.47 -18.43 -0.96
N ASN A 178 -6.15 -17.31 -0.30
CA ASN A 178 -7.16 -16.41 0.23
C ASN A 178 -7.61 -15.37 -0.82
N PRO A 179 -8.89 -15.38 -1.25
CA PRO A 179 -9.37 -14.45 -2.28
C PRO A 179 -9.39 -12.99 -1.82
N ASP A 180 -9.60 -12.73 -0.53
CA ASP A 180 -9.65 -11.35 -0.02
C ASP A 180 -8.26 -10.72 0.06
N PHE A 181 -7.21 -11.54 0.25
CA PHE A 181 -5.82 -11.11 0.08
C PHE A 181 -5.55 -10.69 -1.37
N ASN A 182 -6.00 -11.48 -2.35
CA ASN A 182 -5.85 -11.13 -3.77
C ASN A 182 -6.59 -9.82 -4.10
N LYS A 183 -7.80 -9.61 -3.58
CA LYS A 183 -8.54 -8.33 -3.73
C LYS A 183 -7.80 -7.14 -3.09
N ALA A 184 -7.14 -7.35 -1.95
CA ALA A 184 -6.33 -6.30 -1.32
C ALA A 184 -5.14 -5.89 -2.21
N ILE A 185 -4.50 -6.85 -2.86
CA ILE A 185 -3.44 -6.59 -3.85
C ILE A 185 -3.98 -5.78 -5.02
N GLU A 186 -5.11 -6.19 -5.61
CA GLU A 186 -5.72 -5.45 -6.72
C GLU A 186 -6.03 -3.99 -6.35
N ARG A 187 -6.55 -3.75 -5.13
CA ARG A 187 -6.77 -2.39 -4.61
C ARG A 187 -5.46 -1.62 -4.48
N CYS A 188 -4.43 -2.23 -3.92
CA CYS A 188 -3.11 -1.63 -3.78
C CYS A 188 -2.53 -1.20 -5.14
N LEU A 189 -2.63 -2.07 -6.17
CA LEU A 189 -2.14 -1.75 -7.50
C LEU A 189 -2.88 -0.55 -8.10
N LYS A 190 -4.20 -0.51 -7.99
CA LYS A 190 -5.02 0.62 -8.46
C LYS A 190 -4.62 1.94 -7.81
N ILE A 191 -4.45 1.95 -6.49
CA ILE A 191 -4.13 3.16 -5.70
C ILE A 191 -2.66 3.58 -5.89
N SER A 192 -1.78 2.63 -6.17
CA SER A 192 -0.34 2.89 -6.35
C SER A 192 0.01 3.50 -7.70
N SER A 193 -0.91 3.49 -8.66
CA SER A 193 -0.68 4.14 -9.95
C SER A 193 -0.83 5.67 -9.84
N PRO A 194 0.12 6.47 -10.35
CA PRO A 194 1.33 6.09 -11.08
C PRO A 194 2.53 5.75 -10.17
N LEU A 195 3.32 4.75 -10.51
CA LEU A 195 4.54 4.36 -9.79
C LEU A 195 5.72 5.28 -10.14
N PRO A 196 6.71 5.45 -9.23
CA PRO A 196 7.87 6.31 -9.46
C PRO A 196 8.87 5.60 -10.39
N VAL A 197 8.58 5.56 -11.68
CA VAL A 197 9.47 5.05 -12.73
C VAL A 197 9.55 6.07 -13.87
N ASN A 198 10.63 6.02 -14.64
CA ASN A 198 10.91 6.95 -15.74
C ASN A 198 11.01 6.26 -17.12
N GLU A 199 10.71 4.96 -17.19
CA GLU A 199 10.78 4.16 -18.40
C GLU A 199 9.73 3.05 -18.40
N ASN A 200 9.43 2.51 -19.58
CA ASN A 200 8.52 1.37 -19.70
C ASN A 200 9.23 0.13 -19.14
N VAL A 201 8.63 -0.52 -18.15
CA VAL A 201 9.26 -1.64 -17.44
C VAL A 201 8.23 -2.72 -17.12
N LYS A 202 8.69 -3.98 -17.15
CA LYS A 202 7.98 -5.10 -16.56
C LYS A 202 8.67 -5.48 -15.26
N ILE A 203 7.91 -5.58 -14.16
CA ILE A 203 8.44 -5.98 -12.86
C ILE A 203 7.59 -7.11 -12.26
N ILE A 204 8.23 -7.94 -11.45
CA ILE A 204 7.59 -9.00 -10.67
C ILE A 204 7.68 -8.63 -9.20
N VAL A 205 6.54 -8.53 -8.53
CA VAL A 205 6.42 -8.15 -7.12
C VAL A 205 5.84 -9.31 -6.32
N GLU A 206 6.52 -9.65 -5.23
CA GLU A 206 6.01 -10.57 -4.23
C GLU A 206 5.24 -9.78 -3.16
N PHE A 207 3.97 -10.13 -2.95
CA PHE A 207 3.13 -9.63 -1.86
C PHE A 207 3.07 -10.70 -0.76
N LYS A 208 3.18 -10.26 0.50
CA LYS A 208 3.10 -11.11 1.69
C LYS A 208 2.14 -10.52 2.72
N GLY A 209 1.62 -11.32 3.65
CA GLY A 209 0.83 -10.82 4.78
C GLY A 209 1.54 -9.73 5.61
N GLU A 210 2.88 -9.72 5.61
CA GLU A 210 3.72 -8.73 6.30
C GLU A 210 4.00 -7.47 5.47
N GLY A 211 3.70 -7.48 4.16
CA GLY A 211 4.00 -6.36 3.27
C GLY A 211 4.52 -6.79 1.90
N ILE A 212 5.27 -5.88 1.26
CA ILE A 212 5.91 -6.10 -0.03
C ILE A 212 7.26 -6.80 0.16
N GLY A 213 7.38 -7.97 -0.43
CA GLY A 213 8.56 -8.82 -0.40
C GLY A 213 9.62 -8.39 -1.42
N LYS A 214 10.03 -9.34 -2.26
CA LYS A 214 11.02 -9.13 -3.31
C LYS A 214 10.39 -8.45 -4.53
N ILE A 215 11.13 -7.54 -5.14
CA ILE A 215 10.82 -6.98 -6.46
C ILE A 215 11.93 -7.39 -7.41
N LYS A 216 11.55 -7.96 -8.54
CA LYS A 216 12.45 -8.37 -9.63
C LYS A 216 12.05 -7.65 -10.92
N LYS A 217 13.01 -7.52 -11.82
CA LYS A 217 12.85 -7.00 -13.18
C LYS A 217 13.16 -8.11 -14.17
#